data_AF-A0A940HL79-F1
#
_entry.id   AF-A0A940HL79-F1
#
_cell.length_a   1.000
_cell.length_b   1.000
_cell.length_c   1.000
_cell.angle_alpha   90.00
_cell.angle_beta   90.00
_cell.angle_gamma   90.00
#
_symmetry.space_group_name_H-M   'P 1'
#
loop_
_entity.id
_entity.type
_entity.pdbx_description
1 polymer ?
#
loop_
_entity_poly.entity_id
_entity_poly.type
_entity_poly.pdbx_seq_one_letter_code
_entity_poly.pdbx_strand_id
1 'polypeptide(L)'
;MAQSKPSPAETETIIRKVADNIIRSTSFKFVNGKTGETFTSTKGKDTTVNVKAESKFNKWMYVNGVLAVGMARMTEVLNDKAYADYARRNYNFIFDNLDYFKKQYDAGSTSVEYRPVFRMGSLDDCGAMAAGLLDVYAADKRADQLTYLNRVGNHIINVQSKFPDGTLARNGPRKMTLWADDLYMSVPYLARMGKFTGDNKYFDFAIQQVEAFNKYIYDPTTGLYFHTFYNDVNTNGVAHWGRCNGWVALAQAELLNYLPANHPKRQELIKMLERQIIGFSRYQDINGMWHQLLDKPDSYAESSVTAMFVYTVAKAVNEGWISKRFISIAQN
;
A
#
# COMPACT_ATOMS: atom_id res chain seq x y z
N MET A 1 7.79 0.99 -35.43
CA MET A 1 9.17 0.73 -34.97
C MET A 1 9.07 0.31 -33.52
N ALA A 2 9.51 -0.89 -33.14
CA ALA A 2 9.57 -1.27 -31.73
C ALA A 2 10.58 -0.33 -31.04
N GLN A 3 10.14 0.41 -30.02
CA GLN A 3 11.10 1.15 -29.18
C GLN A 3 12.05 0.11 -28.55
N SER A 4 13.35 0.35 -28.62
CA SER A 4 14.32 -0.51 -27.94
C SER A 4 14.04 -0.49 -26.45
N LYS A 5 13.96 -1.67 -25.81
CA LYS A 5 13.78 -1.78 -24.36
C LYS A 5 14.85 -0.95 -23.64
N PRO A 6 14.50 -0.14 -22.62
CA PRO A 6 15.48 0.64 -21.89
C PRO A 6 16.49 -0.30 -21.22
N SER A 7 17.76 0.09 -21.25
CA SER A 7 18.82 -0.55 -20.48
C SER A 7 18.59 -0.36 -18.98
N PRO A 8 19.15 -1.23 -18.11
CA PRO A 8 19.05 -1.05 -16.66
C PRO A 8 19.50 0.34 -16.19
N ALA A 9 20.54 0.92 -16.81
CA ALA A 9 21.04 2.26 -16.47
C ALA A 9 20.05 3.38 -16.84
N GLU A 10 19.34 3.25 -17.98
CA GLU A 10 18.28 4.19 -18.37
C GLU A 10 17.08 4.08 -17.43
N THR A 11 16.67 2.85 -17.08
CA THR A 11 15.60 2.62 -16.09
C THR A 11 15.96 3.23 -14.74
N GLU A 12 17.18 3.01 -14.24
CA GLU A 12 17.65 3.61 -12.99
C GLU A 12 17.60 5.14 -13.06
N THR A 13 18.12 5.74 -14.14
CA THR A 13 18.13 7.19 -14.34
C THR A 13 16.71 7.78 -14.26
N ILE A 14 15.72 7.13 -14.89
CA ILE A 14 14.33 7.57 -14.89
C ILE A 14 13.72 7.46 -13.49
N ILE A 15 13.92 6.32 -12.80
CA ILE A 15 13.36 6.09 -11.47
C ILE A 15 13.94 7.08 -10.46
N ARG A 16 15.26 7.33 -10.49
CA ARG A 16 15.91 8.35 -9.66
C ARG A 16 15.34 9.73 -9.93
N LYS A 17 15.16 10.12 -11.20
CA LYS A 17 14.57 11.42 -11.55
C LYS A 17 13.18 11.64 -10.91
N VAL A 18 12.34 10.61 -10.86
CA VAL A 18 11.02 10.68 -10.21
C VAL A 18 11.18 10.82 -8.69
N ALA A 19 11.98 9.96 -8.06
CA ALA A 19 12.18 9.96 -6.61
C ALA A 19 12.86 11.26 -6.12
N ASP A 20 13.90 11.73 -6.80
CA ASP A 20 14.62 12.95 -6.47
C ASP A 20 13.73 14.18 -6.62
N ASN A 21 12.81 14.18 -7.59
CA ASN A 21 11.82 15.24 -7.71
C ASN A 21 10.84 15.27 -6.53
N ILE A 22 10.42 14.10 -6.03
CA ILE A 22 9.60 14.00 -4.82
C ILE A 22 10.37 14.54 -3.61
N ILE A 23 11.63 14.11 -3.42
CA ILE A 23 12.48 14.58 -2.31
C ILE A 23 12.62 16.11 -2.37
N ARG A 24 13.01 16.66 -3.52
CA ARG A 24 13.22 18.10 -3.71
C ARG A 24 11.95 18.93 -3.53
N SER A 25 10.80 18.40 -3.94
CA SER A 25 9.50 19.10 -3.85
C SER A 25 8.80 18.95 -2.50
N THR A 26 9.35 18.14 -1.59
CA THR A 26 8.75 17.94 -0.27
C THR A 26 9.19 19.03 0.70
N SER A 27 8.25 19.91 1.07
CA SER A 27 8.45 20.86 2.16
C SER A 27 8.12 20.25 3.52
N PHE A 28 9.08 20.30 4.46
CA PHE A 28 8.92 19.92 5.86
C PHE A 28 8.48 21.11 6.72
N LYS A 29 7.35 21.69 6.32
CA LYS A 29 6.68 22.79 7.02
C LYS A 29 5.20 22.51 7.16
N PHE A 30 4.61 23.21 8.12
CA PHE A 30 3.19 23.40 8.25
C PHE A 30 2.80 24.78 7.75
N VAL A 31 1.53 24.93 7.41
CA VAL A 31 0.88 26.17 7.07
C VAL A 31 -0.33 26.39 7.98
N ASN A 32 -0.49 27.62 8.46
CA ASN A 32 -1.74 28.05 9.08
C ASN A 32 -2.81 28.17 7.99
N GLY A 33 -3.83 27.32 8.03
CA GLY A 33 -4.88 27.25 7.03
C GLY A 33 -5.78 28.49 6.94
N LYS A 34 -5.62 29.48 7.83
CA LYS A 34 -6.29 30.79 7.74
C LYS A 34 -5.37 31.91 7.27
N THR A 35 -4.15 31.99 7.80
CA THR A 35 -3.25 33.14 7.57
C THR A 35 -2.20 32.89 6.49
N GLY A 36 -1.93 31.63 6.13
CA GLY A 36 -0.84 31.27 5.23
C GLY A 36 0.56 31.30 5.87
N GLU A 37 0.67 31.68 7.16
CA GLU A 37 1.94 31.65 7.89
C GLU A 37 2.50 30.22 7.92
N THR A 38 3.79 30.07 7.60
CA THR A 38 4.47 28.78 7.61
C THR A 38 5.41 28.63 8.80
N PHE A 39 5.55 27.39 9.29
CA PHE A 39 6.43 27.07 10.42
C PHE A 39 6.86 25.60 10.36
N THR A 40 7.99 25.27 10.97
CA THR A 40 8.58 23.92 10.90
C THR A 40 8.13 22.99 12.02
N SER A 41 7.50 23.52 13.08
CA SER A 41 7.02 22.74 14.22
C SER A 41 5.78 23.36 14.86
N THR A 42 4.91 22.50 15.38
CA THR A 42 3.73 22.87 16.17
C THR A 42 4.06 23.20 17.64
N LYS A 43 5.32 23.04 18.06
CA LYS A 43 5.75 23.31 19.44
C LYS A 43 5.46 24.77 19.83
N GLY A 44 4.74 24.95 20.94
CA GLY A 44 4.36 26.27 21.45
C GLY A 44 3.22 26.96 20.70
N LYS A 45 2.64 26.33 19.66
CA LYS A 45 1.44 26.85 19.00
C LYS A 45 0.19 26.52 19.81
N ASP A 46 -0.77 27.44 19.80
CA ASP A 46 -2.10 27.23 20.39
C ASP A 46 -2.89 26.16 19.60
N THR A 47 -3.56 25.25 20.30
CA THR A 47 -4.34 24.16 19.69
C THR A 47 -5.59 24.63 18.95
N THR A 48 -5.97 25.90 19.03
CA THR A 48 -7.04 26.51 18.21
C THR A 48 -6.57 26.85 16.79
N VAL A 49 -5.26 26.86 16.53
CA VAL A 49 -4.71 27.17 15.20
C VAL A 49 -5.03 26.04 14.22
N ASN A 50 -5.53 26.40 13.04
CA ASN A 50 -5.76 25.43 11.96
C ASN A 50 -4.44 25.10 11.27
N VAL A 51 -3.74 24.06 11.73
CA VAL A 51 -2.46 23.64 11.17
C VAL A 51 -2.65 22.56 10.13
N LYS A 52 -2.03 22.72 8.95
CA LYS A 52 -2.01 21.71 7.87
C LYS A 52 -0.57 21.46 7.43
N ALA A 53 -0.21 20.23 7.07
CA ALA A 53 1.05 19.97 6.39
C ALA A 53 1.05 20.69 5.03
N GLU A 54 2.11 21.44 4.76
CA GLU A 54 2.23 22.22 3.52
C GLU A 54 2.41 21.30 2.31
N SER A 55 3.25 20.27 2.45
CA SER A 55 3.46 19.27 1.41
C SER A 55 2.43 18.15 1.48
N LYS A 56 1.86 17.78 0.32
CA LYS A 56 1.03 16.57 0.18
C LYS A 56 1.75 15.28 0.57
N PHE A 57 3.07 15.25 0.45
CA PHE A 57 3.88 14.08 0.80
C PHE A 57 4.02 13.90 2.32
N ASN A 58 3.76 14.94 3.12
CA ASN A 58 3.73 14.88 4.58
C ASN A 58 2.34 14.60 5.17
N LYS A 59 1.34 14.32 4.33
CA LYS A 59 -0.01 13.94 4.78
C LYS A 59 -0.02 12.50 5.28
N TRP A 60 -0.85 12.20 6.28
CA TRP A 60 -1.11 10.82 6.68
C TRP A 60 -2.15 10.17 5.77
N MET A 61 -1.71 9.57 4.66
CA MET A 61 -2.56 8.93 3.66
C MET A 61 -1.87 7.69 3.11
N TYR A 62 -2.64 6.64 2.81
CA TYR A 62 -2.10 5.36 2.33
C TYR A 62 -1.10 5.49 1.17
N VAL A 63 -1.29 6.45 0.26
CA VAL A 63 -0.38 6.71 -0.87
C VAL A 63 1.04 7.08 -0.42
N ASN A 64 1.19 7.79 0.70
CA ASN A 64 2.49 8.12 1.27
C ASN A 64 3.13 6.91 1.97
N GLY A 65 2.31 5.96 2.43
CA GLY A 65 2.76 4.66 2.90
C GLY A 65 3.34 3.80 1.77
N VAL A 66 2.64 3.74 0.63
CA VAL A 66 3.15 3.09 -0.60
C VAL A 66 4.44 3.74 -1.07
N LEU A 67 4.49 5.08 -1.06
CA LEU A 67 5.70 5.84 -1.39
C LEU A 67 6.85 5.50 -0.45
N ALA A 68 6.62 5.41 0.86
CA ALA A 68 7.64 5.03 1.83
C ALA A 68 8.19 3.61 1.58
N VAL A 69 7.32 2.64 1.30
CA VAL A 69 7.74 1.28 0.91
C VAL A 69 8.60 1.31 -0.36
N GLY A 70 8.17 2.07 -1.39
CA GLY A 70 8.93 2.24 -2.62
C GLY A 70 10.31 2.88 -2.41
N MET A 71 10.39 3.93 -1.59
CA MET A 71 11.63 4.61 -1.25
C MET A 71 12.58 3.69 -0.46
N ALA A 72 12.07 2.91 0.49
CA ALA A 72 12.88 1.92 1.21
C ALA A 72 13.44 0.85 0.25
N ARG A 73 12.61 0.35 -0.67
CA ARG A 73 13.04 -0.62 -1.69
C ARG A 73 14.06 -0.04 -2.66
N MET A 74 13.95 1.24 -3.02
CA MET A 74 14.96 1.92 -3.83
C MET A 74 16.32 1.94 -3.13
N THR A 75 16.35 2.16 -1.81
CA THR A 75 17.61 2.06 -1.05
C THR A 75 18.21 0.65 -1.13
N GLU A 76 17.41 -0.40 -1.01
CA GLU A 76 17.88 -1.79 -1.13
C GLU A 76 18.48 -2.10 -2.51
N VAL A 77 17.81 -1.67 -3.58
CA VAL A 77 18.19 -2.02 -4.96
C VAL A 77 19.31 -1.12 -5.50
N LEU A 78 19.28 0.18 -5.19
CA LEU A 78 20.20 1.17 -5.73
C LEU A 78 21.37 1.49 -4.79
N ASN A 79 21.40 0.87 -3.60
CA ASN A 79 22.39 1.10 -2.55
C ASN A 79 22.55 2.59 -2.21
N ASP A 80 21.44 3.33 -2.17
CA ASP A 80 21.40 4.76 -1.90
C ASP A 80 20.42 5.05 -0.76
N LYS A 81 20.97 5.41 0.40
CA LYS A 81 20.19 5.64 1.62
C LYS A 81 19.32 6.90 1.57
N ALA A 82 19.54 7.81 0.62
CA ALA A 82 18.78 9.06 0.54
C ALA A 82 17.26 8.83 0.46
N TYR A 83 16.84 7.73 -0.17
CA TYR A 83 15.43 7.35 -0.33
C TYR A 83 14.80 6.88 1.00
N ALA A 84 15.41 5.92 1.69
CA ALA A 84 14.96 5.51 3.02
C ALA A 84 15.06 6.65 4.06
N ASP A 85 16.11 7.47 4.00
CA ASP A 85 16.28 8.65 4.87
C ASP A 85 15.16 9.69 4.65
N TYR A 86 14.70 9.86 3.41
CA TYR A 86 13.53 10.69 3.10
C TYR A 86 12.26 10.17 3.76
N ALA A 87 11.96 8.87 3.60
CA ALA A 87 10.79 8.24 4.20
C ALA A 87 10.85 8.31 5.74
N ARG A 88 12.02 8.04 6.33
CA ARG A 88 12.27 8.23 7.77
C ARG A 88 12.00 9.66 8.23
N ARG A 89 12.51 10.66 7.50
CA ARG A 89 12.29 12.09 7.82
C ARG A 89 10.80 12.46 7.75
N ASN A 90 10.05 11.89 6.81
CA ASN A 90 8.61 12.06 6.70
C ASN A 90 7.87 11.59 7.97
N TYR A 91 8.14 10.36 8.41
CA TYR A 91 7.55 9.85 9.65
C TYR A 91 7.97 10.68 10.86
N ASN A 92 9.26 11.01 11.01
CA ASN A 92 9.72 11.81 12.15
C ASN A 92 9.06 13.19 12.18
N PHE A 93 8.95 13.88 11.04
CA PHE A 93 8.24 15.15 10.95
C PHE A 93 6.78 15.05 11.43
N ILE A 94 6.08 13.96 11.10
CA ILE A 94 4.72 13.73 11.57
C ILE A 94 4.70 13.45 13.08
N PHE A 95 5.47 12.46 13.52
CA PHE A 95 5.48 11.98 14.91
C PHE A 95 5.93 13.06 15.91
N ASP A 96 6.90 13.89 15.55
CA ASP A 96 7.39 15.00 16.37
C ASP A 96 6.33 16.09 16.63
N ASN A 97 5.21 16.04 15.90
CA ASN A 97 4.11 17.00 16.00
C ASN A 97 2.79 16.35 16.43
N LEU A 98 2.74 15.04 16.69
CA LEU A 98 1.47 14.34 16.98
C LEU A 98 0.80 14.81 18.26
N ASP A 99 1.55 15.20 19.29
CA ASP A 99 0.97 15.67 20.56
C ASP A 99 0.06 16.88 20.37
N TYR A 100 0.44 17.81 19.50
CA TYR A 100 -0.38 18.97 19.15
C TYR A 100 -1.72 18.54 18.54
N PHE A 101 -1.67 17.66 17.54
CA PHE A 101 -2.86 17.19 16.84
C PHE A 101 -3.71 16.25 17.71
N LYS A 102 -3.08 15.51 18.63
CA LYS A 102 -3.78 14.66 19.60
C LYS A 102 -4.63 15.49 20.55
N LYS A 103 -4.10 16.61 21.06
CA LYS A 103 -4.88 17.55 21.89
C LYS A 103 -6.09 18.12 21.13
N GLN A 104 -5.92 18.49 19.86
CA GLN A 104 -7.04 18.93 19.02
C GLN A 104 -8.10 17.83 18.84
N TYR A 105 -7.65 16.60 18.60
CA TYR A 105 -8.52 15.44 18.42
C TYR A 105 -9.32 15.12 19.69
N ASP A 106 -8.66 15.12 20.85
CA ASP A 106 -9.28 14.86 22.16
C ASP A 106 -10.26 15.95 22.57
N ALA A 107 -10.03 17.20 22.13
CA ALA A 107 -10.98 18.30 22.28
C ALA A 107 -12.19 18.20 21.33
N GLY A 108 -12.31 17.14 20.54
CA GLY A 108 -13.45 16.89 19.65
C GLY A 108 -13.36 17.57 18.28
N SER A 109 -12.23 18.18 17.91
CA SER A 109 -12.08 18.83 16.60
C SER A 109 -12.17 17.82 15.46
N THR A 110 -13.03 18.09 14.48
CA THR A 110 -13.20 17.25 13.29
C THR A 110 -12.18 17.56 12.18
N SER A 111 -11.51 18.71 12.22
CA SER A 111 -10.58 19.19 11.18
C SER A 111 -9.10 19.05 11.57
N VAL A 112 -8.74 17.92 12.17
CA VAL A 112 -7.36 17.62 12.59
C VAL A 112 -6.55 17.05 11.41
N GLU A 113 -5.38 17.60 11.14
CA GLU A 113 -4.52 17.23 9.99
C GLU A 113 -4.15 15.75 9.94
N TYR A 114 -3.69 15.20 11.07
CA TYR A 114 -3.33 13.79 11.20
C TYR A 114 -4.42 12.98 11.91
N ARG A 115 -5.69 13.38 11.77
CA ARG A 115 -6.84 12.66 12.35
C ARG A 115 -6.83 11.15 12.08
N PRO A 116 -6.50 10.66 10.85
CA PRO A 116 -6.40 9.23 10.55
C PRO A 116 -5.51 8.45 11.52
N VAL A 117 -4.38 9.03 11.95
CA VAL A 117 -3.47 8.41 12.92
C VAL A 117 -4.23 8.00 14.16
N PHE A 118 -5.08 8.88 14.70
CA PHE A 118 -5.78 8.67 15.97
C PHE A 118 -7.05 7.84 15.81
N ARG A 119 -7.86 8.12 14.78
CA ARG A 119 -9.19 7.49 14.65
C ARG A 119 -9.12 6.05 14.14
N MET A 120 -8.14 5.71 13.29
CA MET A 120 -8.08 4.44 12.54
C MET A 120 -9.48 3.98 12.08
N GLY A 121 -10.15 4.82 11.29
CA GLY A 121 -11.55 4.60 10.91
C GLY A 121 -11.72 3.59 9.77
N SER A 122 -10.65 3.33 9.03
CA SER A 122 -10.57 2.31 7.99
C SER A 122 -9.13 1.82 7.84
N LEU A 123 -8.93 0.76 7.07
CA LEU A 123 -7.60 0.26 6.73
C LEU A 123 -6.78 1.31 5.94
N ASP A 124 -7.42 2.15 5.13
CA ASP A 124 -6.78 3.28 4.42
C ASP A 124 -6.12 4.29 5.37
N ASP A 125 -6.63 4.42 6.60
CA ASP A 125 -6.07 5.31 7.62
C ASP A 125 -4.76 4.76 8.22
N CYS A 126 -4.44 3.47 8.06
CA CYS A 126 -3.37 2.87 8.86
C CYS A 126 -2.43 1.90 8.13
N GLY A 127 -2.93 0.96 7.32
CA GLY A 127 -2.14 -0.22 6.94
C GLY A 127 -0.92 0.07 6.08
N ALA A 128 -1.09 0.76 4.95
CA ALA A 128 0.03 1.11 4.07
C ALA A 128 1.04 2.03 4.77
N MET A 129 0.56 2.99 5.59
CA MET A 129 1.43 3.85 6.39
C MET A 129 2.23 3.05 7.43
N ALA A 130 1.61 2.04 8.06
CA ALA A 130 2.29 1.20 9.02
C ALA A 130 3.31 0.26 8.35
N ALA A 131 3.01 -0.24 7.15
CA ALA A 131 3.97 -1.01 6.35
C ALA A 131 5.21 -0.17 6.02
N GLY A 132 5.02 1.05 5.51
CA GLY A 132 6.13 1.96 5.22
C GLY A 132 6.91 2.39 6.46
N LEU A 133 6.24 2.59 7.61
CA LEU A 133 6.90 2.90 8.87
C LEU A 133 7.78 1.74 9.36
N LEU A 134 7.30 0.49 9.25
CA LEU A 134 8.09 -0.70 9.60
C LEU A 134 9.39 -0.80 8.79
N ASP A 135 9.36 -0.46 7.50
CA ASP A 135 10.53 -0.54 6.61
C ASP A 135 11.65 0.44 7.02
N VAL A 136 11.33 1.53 7.71
CA VAL A 136 12.33 2.53 8.19
C VAL A 136 12.49 2.56 9.71
N TYR A 137 11.69 1.78 10.44
CA TYR A 137 11.66 1.79 11.91
C TYR A 137 13.02 1.47 12.54
N ALA A 138 13.76 0.53 11.95
CA ALA A 138 15.02 0.04 12.51
C ALA A 138 16.10 1.12 12.68
N ALA A 139 16.00 2.23 11.94
CA ALA A 139 16.94 3.35 12.00
C ALA A 139 16.78 4.22 13.27
N ASP A 140 15.56 4.35 13.79
CA ASP A 140 15.24 5.23 14.92
C ASP A 140 14.81 4.45 16.18
N LYS A 141 14.12 3.32 16.00
CA LYS A 141 13.58 2.48 17.08
C LYS A 141 12.75 3.25 18.13
N ARG A 142 12.02 4.29 17.71
CA ARG A 142 11.27 5.14 18.64
C ARG A 142 10.11 4.39 19.29
N ALA A 143 9.90 4.62 20.58
CA ALA A 143 8.85 3.96 21.35
C ALA A 143 7.42 4.39 20.91
N ASP A 144 7.23 5.65 20.51
CA ASP A 144 5.95 6.17 20.02
C ASP A 144 5.55 5.54 18.67
N GLN A 145 6.52 5.34 17.77
CA GLN A 145 6.34 4.62 16.51
C GLN A 145 6.00 3.15 16.75
N LEU A 146 6.70 2.45 17.64
CA LEU A 146 6.37 1.07 17.98
C LEU A 146 4.97 0.95 18.61
N THR A 147 4.60 1.90 19.47
CA THR A 147 3.26 1.98 20.06
C THR A 147 2.20 2.13 18.97
N TYR A 148 2.43 3.00 17.98
CA TYR A 148 1.55 3.13 16.83
C TYR A 148 1.45 1.82 16.03
N LEU A 149 2.59 1.20 15.69
CA LEU A 149 2.64 -0.06 14.94
C LEU A 149 1.87 -1.18 15.65
N ASN A 150 2.02 -1.33 16.96
CA ASN A 150 1.27 -2.33 17.74
C ASN A 150 -0.24 -2.04 17.74
N ARG A 151 -0.64 -0.76 17.82
CA ARG A 151 -2.05 -0.36 17.72
C ARG A 151 -2.64 -0.73 16.36
N VAL A 152 -1.90 -0.57 15.27
CA VAL A 152 -2.33 -0.97 13.93
C VAL A 152 -2.59 -2.49 13.87
N GLY A 153 -1.69 -3.31 14.41
CA GLY A 153 -1.87 -4.76 14.43
C GLY A 153 -3.12 -5.18 15.20
N ASN A 154 -3.36 -4.58 16.37
CA ASN A 154 -4.59 -4.80 17.11
C ASN A 154 -5.83 -4.31 16.33
N HIS A 155 -5.73 -3.16 15.67
CA HIS A 155 -6.85 -2.62 14.90
C HIS A 155 -7.24 -3.55 13.75
N ILE A 156 -6.29 -3.95 12.91
CA ILE A 156 -6.54 -4.81 11.74
C ILE A 156 -7.13 -6.16 12.20
N ILE A 157 -6.51 -6.81 13.19
CA ILE A 157 -6.90 -8.17 13.60
C ILE A 157 -8.18 -8.17 14.44
N ASN A 158 -8.35 -7.22 15.37
CA ASN A 158 -9.42 -7.30 16.39
C ASN A 158 -10.53 -6.26 16.23
N VAL A 159 -10.28 -5.12 15.59
CA VAL A 159 -11.24 -3.99 15.55
C VAL A 159 -11.89 -3.79 14.19
N GLN A 160 -11.12 -3.93 13.10
CA GLN A 160 -11.63 -3.77 11.74
C GLN A 160 -12.82 -4.70 11.52
N SER A 161 -13.84 -4.19 10.83
CA SER A 161 -15.04 -4.96 10.52
C SER A 161 -14.73 -6.18 9.66
N LYS A 162 -15.40 -7.30 9.95
CA LYS A 162 -15.17 -8.57 9.27
C LYS A 162 -16.48 -9.29 9.01
N PHE A 163 -16.53 -10.09 7.95
CA PHE A 163 -17.54 -11.12 7.77
C PHE A 163 -17.45 -12.17 8.90
N PRO A 164 -18.50 -13.01 9.09
CA PRO A 164 -18.47 -14.06 10.10
C PRO A 164 -17.29 -15.04 9.98
N ASP A 165 -16.76 -15.24 8.77
CA ASP A 165 -15.59 -16.09 8.51
C ASP A 165 -14.24 -15.39 8.73
N GLY A 166 -14.25 -14.15 9.24
CA GLY A 166 -13.05 -13.37 9.55
C GLY A 166 -12.50 -12.55 8.37
N THR A 167 -13.15 -12.57 7.21
CA THR A 167 -12.73 -11.75 6.05
C THR A 167 -12.92 -10.26 6.34
N LEU A 168 -11.87 -9.45 6.14
CA LEU A 168 -11.92 -8.00 6.33
C LEU A 168 -12.96 -7.35 5.39
N ALA A 169 -13.73 -6.43 5.93
CA ALA A 169 -14.81 -5.74 5.21
C ALA A 169 -14.96 -4.29 5.71
N ARG A 170 -15.73 -3.49 4.97
CA ARG A 170 -16.11 -2.11 5.31
C ARG A 170 -17.59 -2.02 5.68
N ASN A 171 -17.92 -1.17 6.66
CA ASN A 171 -19.32 -0.87 7.04
C ASN A 171 -19.98 0.21 6.17
N GLY A 172 -19.22 0.90 5.32
CA GLY A 172 -19.70 1.92 4.40
C GLY A 172 -18.80 2.02 3.17
N PRO A 173 -19.30 2.60 2.05
CA PRO A 173 -20.60 3.26 1.87
C PRO A 173 -21.81 2.31 1.76
N ARG A 174 -21.57 1.00 1.57
CA ARG A 174 -22.58 -0.05 1.74
C ARG A 174 -22.18 -0.97 2.90
N LYS A 175 -23.18 -1.50 3.60
CA LYS A 175 -22.98 -2.31 4.80
C LYS A 175 -22.24 -3.60 4.43
N MET A 176 -21.19 -3.92 5.19
CA MET A 176 -20.41 -5.16 5.04
C MET A 176 -19.98 -5.44 3.59
N THR A 177 -19.24 -4.50 2.99
CA THR A 177 -18.69 -4.69 1.64
C THR A 177 -17.21 -5.05 1.73
N LEU A 178 -16.78 -6.10 1.04
CA LEU A 178 -15.36 -6.40 0.83
C LEU A 178 -14.87 -5.55 -0.34
N TRP A 179 -13.76 -4.83 -0.14
CA TRP A 179 -13.10 -4.03 -1.18
C TRP A 179 -11.74 -4.64 -1.48
N ALA A 180 -11.44 -4.93 -2.74
CA ALA A 180 -10.17 -5.54 -3.14
C ALA A 180 -8.93 -4.78 -2.63
N ASP A 181 -9.01 -3.46 -2.52
CA ASP A 181 -8.00 -2.57 -1.98
C ASP A 181 -7.59 -2.94 -0.54
N ASP A 182 -8.53 -3.43 0.28
CA ASP A 182 -8.30 -3.77 1.70
C ASP A 182 -7.26 -4.90 1.87
N LEU A 183 -7.00 -5.69 0.83
CA LEU A 183 -5.94 -6.68 0.86
C LEU A 183 -4.57 -5.99 0.96
N TYR A 184 -4.32 -4.96 0.15
CA TYR A 184 -3.08 -4.18 0.25
C TYR A 184 -3.08 -3.26 1.49
N MET A 185 -4.24 -2.78 1.93
CA MET A 185 -4.31 -1.97 3.15
C MET A 185 -4.18 -2.80 4.44
N SER A 186 -3.91 -4.10 4.37
CA SER A 186 -3.71 -4.95 5.54
C SER A 186 -2.48 -5.87 5.43
N VAL A 187 -2.40 -6.66 4.36
CA VAL A 187 -1.43 -7.75 4.19
C VAL A 187 0.04 -7.28 4.23
N PRO A 188 0.46 -6.20 3.54
CA PRO A 188 1.85 -5.73 3.58
C PRO A 188 2.34 -5.38 5.00
N TYR A 189 1.47 -4.80 5.84
CA TYR A 189 1.79 -4.54 7.24
C TYR A 189 1.86 -5.85 8.03
N LEU A 190 0.87 -6.72 7.89
CA LEU A 190 0.82 -8.00 8.61
C LEU A 190 2.07 -8.84 8.31
N ALA A 191 2.46 -8.95 7.05
CA ALA A 191 3.63 -9.72 6.62
C ALA A 191 4.94 -9.16 7.23
N ARG A 192 5.12 -7.84 7.24
CA ARG A 192 6.26 -7.18 7.90
C ARG A 192 6.25 -7.39 9.40
N MET A 193 5.09 -7.26 10.04
CA MET A 193 4.94 -7.41 11.48
C MET A 193 5.20 -8.85 11.93
N GLY A 194 4.76 -9.84 11.14
CA GLY A 194 5.08 -11.26 11.34
C GLY A 194 6.59 -11.50 11.28
N LYS A 195 7.29 -10.96 10.27
CA LYS A 195 8.76 -11.03 10.21
C LYS A 195 9.43 -10.30 11.38
N PHE A 196 8.95 -9.11 11.74
CA PHE A 196 9.55 -8.27 12.78
C PHE A 196 9.44 -8.91 14.18
N THR A 197 8.29 -9.53 14.48
CA THR A 197 8.01 -10.10 15.80
C THR A 197 8.32 -11.60 15.90
N GLY A 198 8.34 -12.33 14.79
CA GLY A 198 8.34 -13.79 14.76
C GLY A 198 6.99 -14.42 15.15
N ASP A 199 5.94 -13.63 15.32
CA ASP A 199 4.62 -14.12 15.73
C ASP A 199 3.80 -14.56 14.50
N ASN A 200 3.56 -15.86 14.40
CA ASN A 200 2.86 -16.47 13.27
C ASN A 200 1.43 -15.97 13.08
N LYS A 201 0.77 -15.43 14.12
CA LYS A 201 -0.61 -14.95 13.99
C LYS A 201 -0.77 -13.91 12.87
N TYR A 202 0.28 -13.12 12.61
CA TYR A 202 0.26 -12.12 11.55
C TYR A 202 0.31 -12.77 10.16
N PHE A 203 1.12 -13.81 9.99
CA PHE A 203 1.17 -14.57 8.74
C PHE A 203 -0.12 -15.36 8.54
N ASP A 204 -0.62 -16.04 9.58
CA ASP A 204 -1.86 -16.81 9.52
C ASP A 204 -3.04 -15.93 9.11
N PHE A 205 -3.17 -14.76 9.75
CA PHE A 205 -4.23 -13.82 9.40
C PHE A 205 -4.05 -13.26 7.98
N ALA A 206 -2.83 -12.91 7.56
CA ALA A 206 -2.57 -12.43 6.20
C ALA A 206 -2.92 -13.48 5.14
N ILE A 207 -2.58 -14.75 5.37
CA ILE A 207 -2.89 -15.87 4.47
C ILE A 207 -4.41 -16.06 4.39
N GLN A 208 -5.12 -16.07 5.52
CA GLN A 208 -6.57 -16.14 5.56
C GLN A 208 -7.21 -15.03 4.71
N GLN A 209 -6.70 -13.80 4.77
CA GLN A 209 -7.23 -12.71 3.95
C GLN A 209 -6.99 -12.95 2.45
N VAL A 210 -5.80 -13.42 2.05
CA VAL A 210 -5.53 -13.71 0.63
C VAL A 210 -6.45 -14.82 0.11
N GLU A 211 -6.62 -15.90 0.87
CA GLU A 211 -7.51 -17.01 0.52
C GLU A 211 -8.97 -16.57 0.43
N ALA A 212 -9.44 -15.79 1.41
CA ALA A 212 -10.81 -15.28 1.44
C ALA A 212 -11.10 -14.30 0.30
N PHE A 213 -10.18 -13.37 0.01
CA PHE A 213 -10.36 -12.46 -1.11
C PHE A 213 -10.39 -13.22 -2.44
N ASN A 214 -9.52 -14.23 -2.62
CA ASN A 214 -9.61 -15.13 -3.77
C ASN A 214 -10.98 -15.83 -3.86
N LYS A 215 -11.52 -16.33 -2.73
CA LYS A 215 -12.85 -16.96 -2.71
C LYS A 215 -13.97 -15.99 -3.11
N TYR A 216 -13.95 -14.75 -2.63
CA TYR A 216 -15.07 -13.82 -2.77
C TYR A 216 -15.06 -12.98 -4.04
N ILE A 217 -13.89 -12.57 -4.54
CA ILE A 217 -13.80 -11.56 -5.60
C ILE A 217 -12.99 -12.00 -6.82
N TYR A 218 -12.37 -13.18 -6.83
CA TYR A 218 -11.76 -13.71 -8.05
C TYR A 218 -12.84 -14.16 -9.04
N ASP A 219 -12.77 -13.68 -10.28
CA ASP A 219 -13.59 -14.15 -11.38
C ASP A 219 -12.82 -15.22 -12.18
N PRO A 220 -13.21 -16.50 -12.10
CA PRO A 220 -12.55 -17.56 -12.86
C PRO A 220 -12.79 -17.45 -14.37
N THR A 221 -13.81 -16.71 -14.81
CA THR A 221 -14.16 -16.54 -16.23
C THR A 221 -13.15 -15.66 -16.93
N THR A 222 -12.86 -14.50 -16.35
CA THR A 222 -11.88 -13.54 -16.89
C THR A 222 -10.46 -13.82 -16.39
N GLY A 223 -10.33 -14.42 -15.21
CA GLY A 223 -9.06 -14.53 -14.49
C GLY A 223 -8.66 -13.24 -13.75
N LEU A 224 -9.60 -12.31 -13.58
CA LEU A 224 -9.42 -11.03 -12.91
C LEU A 224 -10.10 -11.03 -11.53
N TYR A 225 -10.03 -9.91 -10.82
CA TYR A 225 -10.72 -9.68 -9.57
C TYR A 225 -11.77 -8.58 -9.74
N PHE A 226 -12.98 -8.83 -9.24
CA PHE A 226 -13.98 -7.81 -9.03
C PHE A 226 -13.49 -6.82 -7.96
N HIS A 227 -13.82 -5.54 -8.14
CA HIS A 227 -13.45 -4.52 -7.17
C HIS A 227 -14.11 -4.72 -5.80
N THR A 228 -15.36 -5.21 -5.77
CA THR A 228 -16.11 -5.36 -4.54
C THR A 228 -16.93 -6.65 -4.50
N PHE A 229 -17.25 -7.08 -3.27
CA PHE A 229 -18.29 -8.05 -2.98
C PHE A 229 -19.25 -7.48 -1.94
N TYR A 230 -20.54 -7.45 -2.27
CA TYR A 230 -21.62 -6.93 -1.44
C TYR A 230 -22.24 -8.09 -0.65
N ASN A 231 -21.94 -8.17 0.66
CA ASN A 231 -22.39 -9.29 1.50
C ASN A 231 -23.90 -9.30 1.74
N ASP A 232 -24.53 -8.12 1.79
CA ASP A 232 -25.97 -7.96 2.05
C ASP A 232 -26.85 -8.57 0.94
N VAL A 233 -26.37 -8.51 -0.32
CA VAL A 233 -27.05 -9.09 -1.49
C VAL A 233 -26.31 -10.31 -2.06
N ASN A 234 -25.24 -10.75 -1.40
CA ASN A 234 -24.41 -11.90 -1.78
C ASN A 234 -24.00 -11.89 -3.27
N THR A 235 -23.48 -10.76 -3.75
CA THR A 235 -23.10 -10.60 -5.16
C THR A 235 -21.86 -9.74 -5.34
N ASN A 236 -21.12 -9.98 -6.42
CA ASN A 236 -19.97 -9.15 -6.79
C ASN A 236 -20.40 -7.81 -7.40
N GLY A 237 -19.54 -6.81 -7.27
CA GLY A 237 -19.57 -5.66 -8.16
C GLY A 237 -19.25 -6.05 -9.59
N VAL A 238 -19.45 -5.13 -10.53
CA VAL A 238 -19.32 -5.42 -11.97
C VAL A 238 -17.96 -5.06 -12.54
N ALA A 239 -17.13 -4.32 -11.79
CA ALA A 239 -15.93 -3.70 -12.33
C ALA A 239 -14.68 -4.54 -12.06
N HIS A 240 -13.98 -4.93 -13.13
CA HIS A 240 -12.59 -5.39 -13.10
C HIS A 240 -11.62 -4.20 -13.14
N TRP A 241 -11.69 -3.39 -12.08
CA TRP A 241 -10.89 -2.17 -11.99
C TRP A 241 -9.39 -2.48 -11.91
N GLY A 242 -8.60 -1.85 -12.77
CA GLY A 242 -7.18 -2.14 -12.92
C GLY A 242 -6.41 -1.96 -11.62
N ARG A 243 -6.55 -0.79 -10.96
CA ARG A 243 -5.77 -0.51 -9.76
C ARG A 243 -6.12 -1.43 -8.58
N CYS A 244 -7.37 -1.87 -8.42
CA CYS A 244 -7.67 -2.85 -7.36
C CYS A 244 -7.08 -4.24 -7.65
N ASN A 245 -7.05 -4.66 -8.92
CA ASN A 245 -6.32 -5.86 -9.32
C ASN A 245 -4.82 -5.71 -9.04
N GLY A 246 -4.27 -4.52 -9.30
CA GLY A 246 -2.91 -4.13 -8.91
C GLY A 246 -2.67 -4.27 -7.40
N TRP A 247 -3.61 -3.80 -6.57
CA TRP A 247 -3.48 -3.92 -5.10
C TRP A 247 -3.47 -5.37 -4.63
N VAL A 248 -4.33 -6.22 -5.21
CA VAL A 248 -4.33 -7.67 -4.92
C VAL A 248 -2.99 -8.31 -5.30
N ALA A 249 -2.46 -7.96 -6.48
CA ALA A 249 -1.18 -8.45 -6.98
C ALA A 249 -0.01 -8.04 -6.06
N LEU A 250 0.04 -6.75 -5.68
CA LEU A 250 1.04 -6.24 -4.75
C LEU A 250 0.93 -6.90 -3.36
N ALA A 251 -0.27 -7.05 -2.82
CA ALA A 251 -0.47 -7.64 -1.50
C ALA A 251 0.04 -9.09 -1.43
N GLN A 252 -0.23 -9.90 -2.45
CA GLN A 252 0.27 -11.27 -2.55
C GLN A 252 1.80 -11.31 -2.70
N ALA A 253 2.38 -10.43 -3.52
CA ALA A 253 3.83 -10.33 -3.67
C ALA A 253 4.52 -9.89 -2.37
N GLU A 254 3.94 -8.94 -1.63
CA GLU A 254 4.46 -8.49 -0.34
C GLU A 254 4.36 -9.59 0.72
N LEU A 255 3.26 -10.35 0.76
CA LEU A 255 3.15 -11.52 1.65
C LEU A 255 4.26 -12.54 1.35
N LEU A 256 4.41 -12.95 0.09
CA LEU A 256 5.42 -13.93 -0.33
C LEU A 256 6.87 -13.47 -0.07
N ASN A 257 7.12 -12.15 -0.11
CA ASN A 257 8.43 -11.56 0.17
C ASN A 257 8.85 -11.71 1.64
N TYR A 258 7.90 -11.79 2.57
CA TYR A 258 8.16 -11.86 4.01
C TYR A 258 7.81 -13.21 4.64
N LEU A 259 6.99 -14.03 3.98
CA LEU A 259 6.59 -15.35 4.45
C LEU A 259 7.79 -16.32 4.47
N PRO A 260 7.98 -17.13 5.53
CA PRO A 260 9.05 -18.11 5.59
C PRO A 260 9.06 -19.05 4.36
N ALA A 261 10.25 -19.32 3.82
CA ALA A 261 10.41 -20.10 2.58
C ALA A 261 9.84 -21.54 2.70
N ASN A 262 9.85 -22.10 3.91
CA ASN A 262 9.32 -23.43 4.24
C ASN A 262 7.87 -23.41 4.74
N HIS A 263 7.16 -22.27 4.69
CA HIS A 263 5.78 -22.20 5.15
C HIS A 263 4.86 -23.10 4.30
N PRO A 264 4.00 -23.95 4.90
CA PRO A 264 3.23 -24.97 4.16
C PRO A 264 2.30 -24.37 3.10
N LYS A 265 1.75 -23.18 3.35
CA LYS A 265 0.87 -22.47 2.41
C LYS A 265 1.59 -21.72 1.29
N ARG A 266 2.92 -21.63 1.31
CA ARG A 266 3.67 -20.79 0.37
C ARG A 266 3.45 -21.17 -1.09
N GLN A 267 3.42 -22.47 -1.40
CA GLN A 267 3.22 -22.95 -2.77
C GLN A 267 1.80 -22.68 -3.28
N GLU A 268 0.80 -22.72 -2.40
CA GLU A 268 -0.57 -22.36 -2.75
C GLU A 268 -0.68 -20.86 -3.11
N LEU A 269 -0.07 -19.99 -2.30
CA LEU A 269 -0.04 -18.54 -2.54
C LEU A 269 0.71 -18.19 -3.83
N ILE A 270 1.81 -18.89 -4.14
CA ILE A 270 2.52 -18.74 -5.42
C ILE A 270 1.59 -19.08 -6.60
N LYS A 271 0.83 -20.19 -6.52
CA LYS A 271 -0.12 -20.57 -7.56
C LYS A 271 -1.25 -19.54 -7.72
N MET A 272 -1.74 -18.96 -6.62
CA MET A 272 -2.74 -17.87 -6.68
C MET A 272 -2.19 -16.63 -7.39
N LEU A 273 -0.95 -16.23 -7.06
CA LEU A 273 -0.28 -15.11 -7.71
C LEU A 273 0.00 -15.39 -9.19
N GLU A 274 0.53 -16.56 -9.52
CA GLU A 274 0.78 -16.99 -10.91
C GLU A 274 -0.51 -16.96 -11.73
N ARG A 275 -1.61 -17.50 -11.17
CA ARG A 275 -2.93 -17.48 -11.80
C ARG A 275 -3.40 -16.05 -12.08
N GLN A 276 -3.20 -15.12 -11.13
CA GLN A 276 -3.55 -13.72 -11.34
C GLN A 276 -2.68 -13.08 -12.43
N ILE A 277 -1.36 -13.34 -12.43
CA ILE A 277 -0.42 -12.82 -13.44
C ILE A 277 -0.85 -13.27 -14.85
N ILE A 278 -1.16 -14.55 -15.01
CA ILE A 278 -1.68 -15.09 -16.28
C ILE A 278 -3.04 -14.48 -16.64
N GLY A 279 -3.88 -14.19 -15.65
CA GLY A 279 -5.17 -13.55 -15.82
C GLY A 279 -5.03 -12.15 -16.44
N PHE A 280 -4.37 -11.23 -15.74
CA PHE A 280 -4.24 -9.86 -16.23
C PHE A 280 -3.36 -9.75 -17.48
N SER A 281 -2.40 -10.66 -17.71
CA SER A 281 -1.53 -10.57 -18.89
C SER A 281 -2.28 -10.72 -20.22
N ARG A 282 -3.47 -11.32 -20.22
CA ARG A 282 -4.35 -11.43 -21.40
C ARG A 282 -4.93 -10.09 -21.83
N TYR A 283 -4.89 -9.09 -20.95
CA TYR A 283 -5.48 -7.77 -21.12
C TYR A 283 -4.43 -6.65 -21.26
N GLN A 284 -3.17 -7.01 -21.51
CA GLN A 284 -2.13 -6.03 -21.83
C GLN A 284 -2.41 -5.45 -23.22
N ASP A 285 -2.52 -4.12 -23.30
CA ASP A 285 -2.74 -3.40 -24.55
C ASP A 285 -1.49 -3.41 -25.44
N ILE A 286 -1.64 -3.07 -26.71
CA ILE A 286 -0.57 -3.04 -27.71
C ILE A 286 0.57 -2.07 -27.34
N ASN A 287 0.29 -1.07 -26.51
CA ASN A 287 1.26 -0.12 -25.98
C ASN A 287 1.97 -0.62 -24.70
N GLY A 288 1.72 -1.87 -24.27
CA GLY A 288 2.28 -2.47 -23.06
C GLY A 288 1.56 -2.08 -21.76
N MET A 289 0.62 -1.13 -21.80
CA MET A 289 -0.14 -0.68 -20.63
C MET A 289 -1.38 -1.54 -20.38
N TRP A 290 -1.98 -1.35 -19.21
CA TRP A 290 -3.30 -1.88 -18.88
C TRP A 290 -4.32 -0.76 -18.73
N HIS A 291 -5.56 -1.05 -19.07
CA HIS A 291 -6.66 -0.11 -19.03
C HIS A 291 -7.25 0.03 -17.62
N GLN A 292 -7.92 1.16 -17.37
CA GLN A 292 -8.64 1.47 -16.13
C GLN A 292 -9.63 0.35 -15.76
N LEU A 293 -10.40 -0.16 -16.72
CA LEU A 293 -11.14 -1.40 -16.58
C LEU A 293 -10.46 -2.42 -17.49
N LEU A 294 -9.88 -3.47 -16.91
CA LEU A 294 -8.96 -4.36 -17.61
C LEU A 294 -9.60 -5.04 -18.82
N ASP A 295 -10.87 -5.38 -18.72
CA ASP A 295 -11.68 -6.05 -19.74
C ASP A 295 -12.47 -5.07 -20.64
N LYS A 296 -12.13 -3.77 -20.60
CA LYS A 296 -12.74 -2.70 -21.40
C LYS A 296 -11.65 -1.89 -22.11
N PRO A 297 -11.23 -2.29 -23.33
CA PRO A 297 -10.15 -1.62 -24.06
C PRO A 297 -10.52 -0.18 -24.51
N ASP A 298 -11.80 0.19 -24.44
CA ASP A 298 -12.31 1.55 -24.65
C ASP A 298 -12.15 2.47 -23.42
N SER A 299 -11.80 1.91 -22.25
CA SER A 299 -11.39 2.72 -21.10
C SER A 299 -9.94 3.20 -21.26
N TYR A 300 -9.51 4.21 -20.50
CA TYR A 300 -8.18 4.80 -20.71
C TYR A 300 -7.05 3.89 -20.18
N ALA A 301 -5.89 3.92 -20.85
CA ALA A 301 -4.66 3.27 -20.36
C ALA A 301 -4.19 3.94 -19.07
N GLU A 302 -3.92 3.16 -18.01
CA GLU A 302 -3.71 3.67 -16.66
C GLU A 302 -2.32 3.30 -16.13
N SER A 303 -1.53 4.32 -15.77
CA SER A 303 -0.12 4.15 -15.45
C SER A 303 0.15 3.48 -14.10
N SER A 304 -0.73 3.64 -13.11
CA SER A 304 -0.51 3.09 -11.77
C SER A 304 -0.69 1.58 -11.75
N VAL A 305 -1.77 1.04 -12.33
CA VAL A 305 -1.95 -0.42 -12.47
C VAL A 305 -0.83 -1.04 -13.30
N THR A 306 -0.42 -0.36 -14.38
CA THR A 306 0.69 -0.82 -15.21
C THR A 306 1.97 -0.94 -14.38
N ALA A 307 2.32 0.06 -13.56
CA ALA A 307 3.49 0.00 -12.67
C ALA A 307 3.38 -1.12 -11.63
N MET A 308 2.19 -1.37 -11.09
CA MET A 308 1.94 -2.42 -10.09
C MET A 308 2.10 -3.83 -10.69
N PHE A 309 1.58 -4.05 -11.90
CA PHE A 309 1.74 -5.30 -12.62
C PHE A 309 3.19 -5.53 -13.06
N VAL A 310 3.87 -4.50 -13.58
CA VAL A 310 5.30 -4.58 -13.91
C VAL A 310 6.14 -4.96 -12.68
N TYR A 311 5.93 -4.30 -11.53
CA TYR A 311 6.60 -4.66 -10.28
C TYR A 311 6.31 -6.12 -9.89
N THR A 312 5.04 -6.52 -9.88
CA THR A 312 4.62 -7.85 -9.43
C THR A 312 5.23 -8.94 -10.29
N VAL A 313 5.16 -8.81 -11.63
CA VAL A 313 5.72 -9.79 -12.56
C VAL A 313 7.24 -9.85 -12.42
N ALA A 314 7.93 -8.71 -12.42
CA ALA A 314 9.38 -8.67 -12.27
C ALA A 314 9.83 -9.31 -10.94
N LYS A 315 9.13 -8.99 -9.84
CA LYS A 315 9.41 -9.57 -8.52
C LYS A 315 9.18 -11.09 -8.52
N ALA A 316 8.05 -11.56 -9.03
CA ALA A 316 7.73 -12.99 -9.07
C ALA A 316 8.73 -13.80 -9.91
N VAL A 317 9.21 -13.25 -11.02
CA VAL A 317 10.27 -13.87 -11.83
C VAL A 317 11.60 -13.88 -11.12
N ASN A 318 12.02 -12.74 -10.55
CA ASN A 318 13.32 -12.59 -9.90
C ASN A 318 13.47 -13.51 -8.67
N GLU A 319 12.40 -13.70 -7.92
CA GLU A 319 12.35 -14.58 -6.75
C GLU A 319 12.12 -16.06 -7.11
N GLY A 320 12.00 -16.39 -8.40
CA GLY A 320 11.75 -17.76 -8.87
C GLY A 320 10.38 -18.31 -8.47
N TRP A 321 9.40 -17.45 -8.17
CA TRP A 321 8.03 -17.87 -7.88
C TRP A 321 7.31 -18.35 -9.14
N ILE A 322 7.62 -17.73 -10.29
CA ILE A 322 7.10 -18.12 -11.61
C ILE A 322 8.23 -18.29 -12.62
N SER A 323 7.93 -18.93 -13.75
CA SER A 323 8.89 -19.15 -14.83
C SER A 323 9.47 -17.85 -15.39
N LYS A 324 10.79 -17.82 -15.64
CA LYS A 324 11.48 -16.69 -16.28
C LYS A 324 10.89 -16.30 -17.64
N ARG A 325 10.16 -17.20 -18.30
CA ARG A 325 9.48 -16.95 -19.58
C ARG A 325 8.41 -15.85 -19.47
N PHE A 326 7.84 -15.63 -18.29
CA PHE A 326 6.83 -14.58 -18.06
C PHE A 326 7.40 -13.16 -17.99
N ILE A 327 8.73 -12.98 -17.97
CA ILE A 327 9.35 -11.64 -17.86
C ILE A 327 8.97 -10.71 -19.01
N SER A 328 8.59 -11.25 -20.17
CA SER A 328 8.16 -10.45 -21.31
C SER A 328 6.95 -9.58 -20.98
N ILE A 329 6.06 -10.00 -20.06
CA ILE A 329 4.90 -9.20 -19.64
C ILE A 329 5.35 -7.86 -19.01
N ALA A 330 6.43 -7.87 -18.23
CA ALA A 330 6.95 -6.68 -17.56
C ALA A 330 7.87 -5.80 -18.44
N GLN A 331 8.25 -6.31 -19.61
CA GLN A 331 9.22 -5.65 -20.51
C GLN A 331 8.61 -5.22 -21.85
N ASN A 332 7.33 -5.51 -22.08
CA ASN A 332 6.65 -5.26 -23.36
C ASN A 332 6.41 -3.77 -23.59
#